data_AF-A0A9D5VP88-F1
#
_entry.id   AF-A0A9D5VP88-F1
#
_cell.length_a   1.000
_cell.length_b   1.000
_cell.length_c   1.000
_cell.angle_alpha   90.00
_cell.angle_beta   90.00
_cell.angle_gamma   90.00
#
_symmetry.space_group_name_H-M   'P 1'
#
loop_
_entity.id
_entity.type
_entity.pdbx_description
1 polymer ?
#
loop_
_entity_poly.entity_id
_entity_poly.type
_entity_poly.pdbx_seq_one_letter_code
_entity_poly.pdbx_strand_id
1 'polypeptide(L)'
;MKKSLTMVLGMFLFVSTVASAFATSLEEADALYASRAYSVPGVNSAKSAAIAYGELAVAAEDKVEKAELGIKQSGAFYFAGDASVASSERINYFLLGKDAALKAASYLEKSEGVVADEENTEVLARAYFWFSANLARWGEANGILSSLGQLPTLYKYTGYVSEMGQDQVDMYGINRVLGRVAFKLPFPMGSNKKALAYYEEAFDRSLCDDGDISAHGLNVIFYAEVLIAVGGEENKAKARSILNAFVSKGASMDSLMAYNPDRIPETLKEIEDAKNMLKNI
;
A
#
# COMPACT_ATOMS: atom_id res chain seq x y z
N MET A 1 -15.19 79.85 -26.39
CA MET A 1 -13.74 79.59 -26.21
C MET A 1 -13.61 78.49 -25.17
N LYS A 2 -13.54 77.22 -25.61
CA LYS A 2 -12.34 76.37 -25.76
C LYS A 2 -11.76 75.83 -24.44
N LYS A 3 -11.88 74.48 -24.32
CA LYS A 3 -11.03 73.51 -23.57
C LYS A 3 -11.31 73.46 -22.05
N SER A 4 -11.35 72.31 -21.38
CA SER A 4 -10.57 71.08 -21.55
C SER A 4 -11.32 69.86 -21.00
N LEU A 5 -11.38 68.77 -21.77
CA LEU A 5 -11.86 67.45 -21.35
C LEU A 5 -10.64 66.62 -20.94
N THR A 6 -10.40 66.48 -19.64
CA THR A 6 -9.26 65.71 -19.12
C THR A 6 -9.62 64.23 -19.14
N MET A 7 -9.17 63.53 -20.18
CA MET A 7 -9.28 62.09 -20.34
C MET A 7 -8.23 61.41 -19.44
N VAL A 8 -8.65 60.85 -18.31
CA VAL A 8 -7.80 60.04 -17.44
C VAL A 8 -7.67 58.65 -18.07
N LEU A 9 -6.56 58.44 -18.78
CA LEU A 9 -6.15 57.15 -19.32
C LEU A 9 -5.64 56.28 -18.17
N GLY A 10 -6.53 55.47 -17.60
CA GLY A 10 -6.19 54.46 -16.59
C GLY A 10 -5.37 53.34 -17.23
N MET A 11 -4.05 53.41 -17.07
CA MET A 11 -3.12 52.35 -17.44
C MET A 11 -3.28 51.18 -16.46
N PHE A 12 -4.11 50.20 -16.84
CA PHE A 12 -4.22 48.92 -16.14
C PHE A 12 -2.91 48.14 -16.36
N LEU A 13 -2.00 48.22 -15.40
CA LEU A 13 -0.84 47.33 -15.28
C LEU A 13 -1.37 45.93 -14.90
N PHE A 14 -1.56 45.08 -15.91
CA PHE A 14 -1.71 43.65 -15.73
C PHE A 14 -0.36 43.09 -15.25
N VAL A 15 -0.17 43.03 -13.92
CA VAL A 15 0.92 42.24 -13.34
C VAL A 15 0.55 40.78 -13.59
N SER A 16 1.12 40.20 -14.64
CA SER A 16 1.08 38.77 -14.88
C SER A 16 1.89 38.12 -13.76
N THR A 17 1.24 37.72 -12.67
CA THR A 17 1.87 36.81 -11.71
C THR A 17 2.08 35.51 -12.45
N VAL A 18 3.27 35.34 -13.02
CA VAL A 18 3.76 34.05 -13.45
C VAL A 18 3.83 33.23 -12.17
N ALA A 19 2.79 32.42 -11.92
CA ALA A 19 2.85 31.41 -10.88
C ALA A 19 4.05 30.55 -11.25
N SER A 20 5.16 30.77 -10.56
CA SER A 20 6.30 29.88 -10.64
C SER A 20 5.76 28.56 -10.10
N ALA A 21 5.47 27.63 -11.00
CA ALA A 21 5.24 26.25 -10.64
C ALA A 21 6.56 25.80 -10.02
N PHE A 22 6.65 25.89 -8.70
CA PHE A 22 7.76 25.30 -7.98
C PHE A 22 7.68 23.81 -8.28
N ALA A 23 8.73 23.29 -8.92
CA ALA A 23 8.84 21.87 -9.18
C ALA A 23 8.78 21.14 -7.82
N THR A 24 7.84 20.22 -7.68
CA THR A 24 7.72 19.39 -6.50
C THR A 24 9.01 18.61 -6.31
N SER A 25 9.54 18.59 -5.08
CA SER A 25 10.76 17.85 -4.72
C SER A 25 10.43 16.47 -4.15
N LEU A 26 11.39 15.54 -4.19
CA LEU A 26 11.22 14.22 -3.59
C LEU A 26 11.04 14.33 -2.07
N GLU A 27 11.78 15.24 -1.43
CA GLU A 27 11.70 15.50 0.01
C GLU A 27 10.32 16.01 0.42
N GLU A 28 9.69 16.86 -0.39
CA GLU A 28 8.32 17.32 -0.15
C GLU A 28 7.31 16.17 -0.29
N ALA A 29 7.47 15.32 -1.31
CA ALA A 29 6.62 14.15 -1.51
C ALA A 29 6.74 13.15 -0.34
N ASP A 30 7.97 12.87 0.10
CA ASP A 30 8.26 12.00 1.24
C ASP A 30 7.69 12.59 2.55
N ALA A 31 7.81 13.90 2.76
CA ALA A 31 7.23 14.57 3.94
C ALA A 31 5.68 14.52 3.96
N LEU A 32 5.04 14.67 2.80
CA LEU A 32 3.58 14.48 2.66
C LEU A 32 3.20 13.04 3.01
N TYR A 33 3.93 12.05 2.52
CA TYR A 33 3.64 10.64 2.82
C TYR A 33 3.92 10.27 4.29
N ALA A 34 4.96 10.83 4.89
CA ALA A 34 5.25 10.68 6.31
C ALA A 34 4.14 11.26 7.21
N SER A 35 3.39 12.24 6.70
CA SER A 35 2.25 12.87 7.39
C SER A 35 0.93 12.10 7.24
N ARG A 36 0.94 10.91 6.63
CA ARG A 36 -0.26 10.08 6.46
C ARG A 36 -0.79 9.57 7.79
N ALA A 37 -2.10 9.39 7.88
CA ALA A 37 -2.79 8.89 9.07
C ALA A 37 -4.20 8.39 8.71
N TYR A 38 -4.79 7.54 9.56
CA TYR A 38 -6.20 7.11 9.46
C TYR A 38 -7.16 8.23 9.90
N SER A 39 -7.06 9.39 9.24
CA SER A 39 -7.90 10.57 9.42
C SER A 39 -8.06 11.30 8.09
N VAL A 40 -9.07 12.17 7.95
CA VAL A 40 -9.30 12.92 6.70
C VAL A 40 -8.06 13.72 6.26
N PRO A 41 -7.38 14.48 7.15
CA PRO A 41 -6.12 15.14 6.77
C PRO A 41 -5.03 14.16 6.34
N GLY A 42 -4.90 13.02 7.05
CA GLY A 42 -3.89 12.00 6.72
C GLY A 42 -4.11 11.32 5.36
N VAL A 43 -5.38 11.05 5.01
CA VAL A 43 -5.75 10.56 3.68
C VAL A 43 -5.40 11.59 2.60
N ASN A 44 -5.70 12.87 2.84
CA ASN A 44 -5.35 13.95 1.92
C ASN A 44 -3.83 14.08 1.74
N SER A 45 -3.04 13.94 2.82
CA SER A 45 -1.58 13.94 2.73
C SER A 45 -1.04 12.78 1.89
N ALA A 46 -1.55 11.55 2.09
CA ALA A 46 -1.18 10.40 1.27
C ALA A 46 -1.54 10.60 -0.21
N LYS A 47 -2.73 11.15 -0.50
CA LYS A 47 -3.13 11.50 -1.87
C LYS A 47 -2.20 12.53 -2.50
N SER A 48 -1.87 13.60 -1.78
CA SER A 48 -0.95 14.64 -2.28
C SER A 48 0.43 14.07 -2.54
N ALA A 49 0.94 13.18 -1.68
CA ALA A 49 2.19 12.46 -1.93
C ALA A 49 2.10 11.61 -3.21
N ALA A 50 1.00 10.87 -3.42
CA ALA A 50 0.80 10.07 -4.63
C ALA A 50 0.81 10.92 -5.92
N ILE A 51 0.25 12.13 -5.86
CA ILE A 51 0.30 13.08 -6.98
C ILE A 51 1.73 13.56 -7.20
N ALA A 52 2.42 14.00 -6.14
CA ALA A 52 3.80 14.46 -6.18
C ALA A 52 4.77 13.42 -6.76
N TYR A 53 4.70 12.17 -6.29
CA TYR A 53 5.50 11.07 -6.85
C TYR A 53 5.21 10.82 -8.34
N GLY A 54 3.94 10.94 -8.76
CA GLY A 54 3.55 10.82 -10.16
C GLY A 54 4.13 11.93 -11.04
N GLU A 55 4.13 13.16 -10.56
CA GLU A 55 4.72 14.31 -11.25
C GLU A 55 6.24 14.17 -11.38
N LEU A 56 6.91 13.78 -10.30
CA LEU A 56 8.34 13.44 -10.29
C LEU A 56 8.65 12.30 -11.27
N ALA A 57 7.84 11.24 -11.31
CA ALA A 57 8.03 10.11 -12.23
C ALA A 57 7.86 10.52 -13.71
N VAL A 58 7.05 11.54 -14.00
CA VAL A 58 6.94 12.08 -15.37
C VAL A 58 8.18 12.91 -15.73
N ALA A 59 8.70 13.67 -14.78
CA ALA A 59 9.85 14.55 -14.97
C ALA A 59 11.20 13.82 -15.00
N ALA A 60 11.33 12.67 -14.34
CA ALA A 60 12.54 11.87 -14.32
C ALA A 60 12.97 11.45 -15.75
N GLU A 61 14.27 11.28 -15.97
CA GLU A 61 14.80 10.77 -17.23
C GLU A 61 15.10 9.27 -17.15
N ASP A 62 15.68 8.84 -16.02
CA ASP A 62 16.08 7.46 -15.78
C ASP A 62 14.88 6.53 -15.55
N LYS A 63 14.92 5.33 -16.13
CA LYS A 63 13.81 4.38 -16.07
C LYS A 63 13.62 3.76 -14.69
N VAL A 64 14.71 3.54 -13.95
CA VAL A 64 14.67 2.96 -12.61
C VAL A 64 14.09 3.97 -11.63
N GLU A 65 14.53 5.23 -11.72
CA GLU A 65 13.96 6.33 -10.95
C GLU A 65 12.45 6.48 -11.19
N LYS A 66 12.00 6.41 -12.46
CA LYS A 66 10.57 6.41 -12.79
C LYS A 66 9.80 5.27 -12.15
N ALA A 67 10.39 4.07 -12.14
CA ALA A 67 9.75 2.90 -11.56
C ALA A 67 9.65 3.03 -10.03
N GLU A 68 10.72 3.45 -9.36
CA GLU A 68 10.71 3.67 -7.91
C GLU A 68 9.69 4.74 -7.48
N LEU A 69 9.63 5.86 -8.20
CA LEU A 69 8.62 6.90 -7.95
C LEU A 69 7.20 6.39 -8.23
N GLY A 70 7.00 5.60 -9.28
CA GLY A 70 5.71 4.95 -9.57
C GLY A 70 5.29 3.93 -8.50
N ILE A 71 6.24 3.23 -7.90
CA ILE A 71 6.01 2.33 -6.76
C ILE A 71 5.60 3.14 -5.53
N LYS A 72 6.30 4.24 -5.21
CA LYS A 72 5.93 5.15 -4.12
C LYS A 72 4.52 5.74 -4.33
N GLN A 73 4.19 6.14 -5.56
CA GLN A 73 2.85 6.57 -5.95
C GLN A 73 1.81 5.48 -5.68
N SER A 74 2.09 4.23 -6.07
CA SER A 74 1.19 3.10 -5.84
C SER A 74 0.94 2.83 -4.35
N GLY A 75 2.00 2.82 -3.54
CA GLY A 75 1.90 2.64 -2.09
C GLY A 75 1.14 3.77 -1.39
N ALA A 76 1.31 5.01 -1.87
CA ALA A 76 0.57 6.16 -1.35
C ALA A 76 -0.94 6.07 -1.66
N PHE A 77 -1.30 5.64 -2.87
CA PHE A 77 -2.70 5.35 -3.19
C PHE A 77 -3.27 4.16 -2.42
N TYR A 78 -2.47 3.11 -2.20
CA TYR A 78 -2.89 1.99 -1.38
C TYR A 78 -3.27 2.44 0.03
N PHE A 79 -2.42 3.25 0.68
CA PHE A 79 -2.73 3.81 2.00
C PHE A 79 -3.99 4.65 1.97
N ALA A 80 -4.12 5.57 1.00
CA ALA A 80 -5.31 6.41 0.88
C ALA A 80 -6.59 5.57 0.72
N GLY A 81 -6.55 4.50 -0.08
CA GLY A 81 -7.67 3.57 -0.25
C GLY A 81 -7.99 2.75 1.01
N ASP A 82 -6.99 2.43 1.83
CA ASP A 82 -7.19 1.72 3.08
C ASP A 82 -7.78 2.61 4.18
N ALA A 83 -7.30 3.85 4.27
CA ALA A 83 -7.71 4.83 5.29
C ALA A 83 -8.99 5.61 4.92
N SER A 84 -9.42 5.59 3.66
CA SER A 84 -10.70 6.20 3.24
C SER A 84 -11.91 5.46 3.80
N VAL A 85 -12.92 6.22 4.25
CA VAL A 85 -14.20 5.68 4.74
C VAL A 85 -15.20 5.50 3.59
N ALA A 86 -15.16 6.38 2.58
CA ALA A 86 -16.10 6.37 1.46
C ALA A 86 -15.75 5.27 0.44
N SER A 87 -16.65 4.31 0.24
CA SER A 87 -16.41 3.14 -0.63
C SER A 87 -15.95 3.52 -2.05
N SER A 88 -16.57 4.53 -2.66
CA SER A 88 -16.20 5.00 -4.01
C SER A 88 -14.77 5.55 -4.09
N GLU A 89 -14.32 6.28 -3.08
CA GLU A 89 -12.94 6.78 -3.01
C GLU A 89 -11.95 5.62 -2.84
N ARG A 90 -12.27 4.65 -1.96
CA ARG A 90 -11.43 3.47 -1.76
C ARG A 90 -11.20 2.71 -3.06
N ILE A 91 -12.29 2.42 -3.78
CA ILE A 91 -12.25 1.75 -5.09
C ILE A 91 -11.36 2.54 -6.05
N ASN A 92 -11.56 3.86 -6.14
CA ASN A 92 -10.79 4.71 -7.05
C ASN A 92 -9.29 4.75 -6.70
N TYR A 93 -8.93 4.88 -5.42
CA TYR A 93 -7.53 4.88 -5.02
C TYR A 93 -6.84 3.55 -5.31
N PHE A 94 -7.47 2.41 -5.04
CA PHE A 94 -6.87 1.13 -5.41
C PHE A 94 -6.74 0.93 -6.93
N LEU A 95 -7.66 1.48 -7.74
CA LEU A 95 -7.50 1.51 -9.20
C LEU A 95 -6.30 2.36 -9.63
N LEU A 96 -6.16 3.58 -9.09
CA LEU A 96 -5.03 4.45 -9.38
C LEU A 96 -3.70 3.81 -8.92
N GLY A 97 -3.71 3.16 -7.76
CA GLY A 97 -2.56 2.46 -7.21
C GLY A 97 -2.11 1.29 -8.09
N LYS A 98 -3.03 0.42 -8.55
CA LYS A 98 -2.65 -0.68 -9.45
C LYS A 98 -2.12 -0.15 -10.79
N ASP A 99 -2.69 0.93 -11.32
CA ASP A 99 -2.29 1.49 -12.62
C ASP A 99 -0.89 2.14 -12.52
N ALA A 100 -0.60 2.82 -11.41
CA ALA A 100 0.73 3.37 -11.12
C ALA A 100 1.79 2.26 -11.01
N ALA A 101 1.49 1.17 -10.32
CA ALA A 101 2.39 0.03 -10.20
C ALA A 101 2.66 -0.66 -11.54
N LEU A 102 1.62 -0.86 -12.36
CA LEU A 102 1.80 -1.48 -13.68
C LEU A 102 2.60 -0.57 -14.62
N LYS A 103 2.38 0.74 -14.55
CA LYS A 103 3.20 1.73 -15.27
C LYS A 103 4.67 1.69 -14.80
N ALA A 104 4.92 1.59 -13.50
CA ALA A 104 6.27 1.43 -12.96
C ALA A 104 6.96 0.17 -13.50
N ALA A 105 6.26 -0.97 -13.50
CA ALA A 105 6.77 -2.24 -14.04
C ALA A 105 7.16 -2.12 -15.52
N SER A 106 6.33 -1.43 -16.33
CA SER A 106 6.59 -1.24 -17.76
C SER A 106 7.90 -0.50 -18.11
N TYR A 107 8.49 0.24 -17.17
CA TYR A 107 9.79 0.88 -17.39
C TYR A 107 10.96 -0.11 -17.28
N LEU A 108 10.76 -1.20 -16.54
CA LEU A 108 11.79 -2.19 -16.20
C LEU A 108 11.65 -3.49 -17.00
N GLU A 109 10.50 -3.73 -17.61
CA GLU A 109 10.23 -4.93 -18.40
C GLU A 109 10.86 -4.87 -19.80
N LYS A 110 11.43 -6.00 -20.23
CA LYS A 110 11.68 -6.31 -21.65
C LYS A 110 10.42 -6.84 -22.32
N SER A 111 9.67 -7.64 -21.58
CA SER A 111 8.33 -8.13 -21.87
C SER A 111 7.64 -8.42 -20.54
N GLU A 112 6.32 -8.59 -20.55
CA GLU A 112 5.56 -8.88 -19.34
C GLU A 112 6.15 -10.10 -18.58
N GLY A 113 6.43 -9.90 -17.29
CA GLY A 113 7.08 -10.89 -16.42
C GLY A 113 8.59 -11.03 -16.58
N VAL A 114 9.23 -10.33 -17.53
CA VAL A 114 10.66 -10.49 -17.87
C VAL A 114 11.38 -9.16 -17.71
N VAL A 115 12.31 -9.11 -16.76
CA VAL A 115 13.14 -7.93 -16.50
C VAL A 115 14.07 -7.62 -17.69
N ALA A 116 14.24 -6.34 -18.01
CA ALA A 116 15.15 -5.89 -19.06
C ALA A 116 16.63 -5.93 -18.63
N ASP A 117 16.86 -5.71 -17.35
CA ASP A 117 18.18 -5.71 -16.72
C ASP A 117 18.05 -6.43 -15.35
N GLU A 118 18.83 -7.49 -15.16
CA GLU A 118 18.75 -8.36 -13.98
C GLU A 118 18.98 -7.59 -12.66
N GLU A 119 19.74 -6.50 -12.69
CA GLU A 119 19.96 -5.63 -11.52
C GLU A 119 18.66 -5.00 -11.00
N ASN A 120 17.64 -4.87 -11.86
CA ASN A 120 16.35 -4.27 -11.55
C ASN A 120 15.26 -5.29 -11.16
N THR A 121 15.62 -6.56 -10.97
CA THR A 121 14.68 -7.64 -10.64
C THR A 121 13.87 -7.33 -9.38
N GLU A 122 14.52 -6.82 -8.34
CA GLU A 122 13.86 -6.48 -7.07
C GLU A 122 12.85 -5.33 -7.25
N VAL A 123 13.21 -4.29 -8.00
CA VAL A 123 12.33 -3.14 -8.26
C VAL A 123 11.09 -3.58 -9.06
N LEU A 124 11.28 -4.43 -10.07
CA LEU A 124 10.17 -5.00 -10.84
C LEU A 124 9.25 -5.87 -9.95
N ALA A 125 9.83 -6.70 -9.08
CA ALA A 125 9.05 -7.50 -8.12
C ALA A 125 8.24 -6.63 -7.16
N ARG A 126 8.81 -5.52 -6.66
CA ARG A 126 8.08 -4.52 -5.85
C ARG A 126 6.93 -3.89 -6.62
N ALA A 127 7.11 -3.56 -7.89
CA ALA A 127 6.02 -3.05 -8.74
C ALA A 127 4.88 -4.07 -8.86
N TYR A 128 5.18 -5.34 -9.18
CA TYR A 128 4.16 -6.39 -9.27
C TYR A 128 3.49 -6.73 -7.93
N PHE A 129 4.24 -6.65 -6.82
CA PHE A 129 3.66 -6.74 -5.48
C PHE A 129 2.62 -5.65 -5.26
N TRP A 130 2.97 -4.39 -5.49
CA TRP A 130 2.04 -3.27 -5.29
C TRP A 130 0.84 -3.29 -6.24
N PHE A 131 1.04 -3.76 -7.48
CA PHE A 131 -0.06 -4.05 -8.39
C PHE A 131 -1.02 -5.08 -7.79
N SER A 132 -0.49 -6.21 -7.32
CA SER A 132 -1.28 -7.32 -6.77
C SER A 132 -2.01 -6.91 -5.48
N ALA A 133 -1.33 -6.17 -4.59
CA ALA A 133 -1.91 -5.66 -3.36
C ALA A 133 -3.07 -4.70 -3.63
N ASN A 134 -2.89 -3.72 -4.53
CA ASN A 134 -3.95 -2.81 -4.92
C ASN A 134 -5.11 -3.54 -5.63
N LEU A 135 -4.83 -4.48 -6.54
CA LEU A 135 -5.87 -5.25 -7.24
C LEU A 135 -6.70 -6.09 -6.26
N ALA A 136 -6.06 -6.72 -5.27
CA ALA A 136 -6.75 -7.47 -4.23
C ALA A 136 -7.69 -6.59 -3.40
N ARG A 137 -7.19 -5.44 -2.93
CA ARG A 137 -7.97 -4.50 -2.11
C ARG A 137 -9.08 -3.81 -2.91
N TRP A 138 -8.83 -3.51 -4.18
CA TRP A 138 -9.87 -3.09 -5.12
C TRP A 138 -10.98 -4.15 -5.21
N GLY A 139 -10.62 -5.43 -5.39
CA GLY A 139 -11.58 -6.52 -5.49
C GLY A 139 -12.45 -6.69 -4.24
N GLU A 140 -11.86 -6.49 -3.05
CA GLU A 140 -12.62 -6.44 -1.80
C GLU A 140 -13.57 -5.24 -1.74
N ALA A 141 -13.11 -4.04 -2.10
CA ALA A 141 -13.89 -2.81 -2.05
C ALA A 141 -15.02 -2.78 -3.09
N ASN A 142 -14.77 -3.29 -4.30
CA ASN A 142 -15.72 -3.38 -5.42
C ASN A 142 -16.74 -4.53 -5.26
N GLY A 143 -16.46 -5.46 -4.35
CA GLY A 143 -17.25 -6.66 -4.13
C GLY A 143 -16.58 -7.90 -4.73
N ILE A 144 -16.37 -8.91 -3.88
CA ILE A 144 -15.59 -10.11 -4.18
C ILE A 144 -16.13 -10.85 -5.41
N LEU A 145 -17.46 -11.07 -5.48
CA LEU A 145 -18.09 -11.81 -6.58
C LEU A 145 -18.00 -11.06 -7.93
N SER A 146 -18.17 -9.74 -7.89
CA SER A 146 -18.04 -8.87 -9.07
C SER A 146 -16.61 -8.83 -9.62
N SER A 147 -15.63 -9.23 -8.81
CA SER A 147 -14.20 -9.11 -9.10
C SER A 147 -13.53 -10.44 -9.44
N LEU A 148 -14.27 -11.56 -9.47
CA LEU A 148 -13.72 -12.90 -9.75
C LEU A 148 -12.98 -12.98 -11.09
N GLY A 149 -13.42 -12.22 -12.10
CA GLY A 149 -12.76 -12.15 -13.40
C GLY A 149 -11.32 -11.61 -13.37
N GLN A 150 -10.91 -10.95 -12.28
CA GLN A 150 -9.54 -10.44 -12.09
C GLN A 150 -8.62 -11.42 -11.37
N LEU A 151 -9.12 -12.56 -10.87
CA LEU A 151 -8.30 -13.56 -10.19
C LEU A 151 -7.17 -14.12 -11.06
N PRO A 152 -7.38 -14.46 -12.36
CA PRO A 152 -6.29 -14.91 -13.21
C PRO A 152 -5.17 -13.86 -13.34
N THR A 153 -5.55 -12.59 -13.46
CA THR A 153 -4.59 -11.48 -13.48
C THR A 153 -3.83 -11.41 -12.16
N LEU A 154 -4.52 -11.43 -11.02
CA LEU A 154 -3.86 -11.40 -9.71
C LEU A 154 -2.86 -12.55 -9.57
N TYR A 155 -3.25 -13.79 -9.86
CA TYR A 155 -2.37 -14.95 -9.75
C TYR A 155 -1.15 -14.86 -10.69
N LYS A 156 -1.35 -14.34 -11.90
CA LYS A 156 -0.27 -14.12 -12.86
C LYS A 156 0.80 -13.19 -12.30
N TYR A 157 0.41 -12.01 -11.81
CA TYR A 157 1.36 -11.02 -11.31
C TYR A 157 2.00 -11.42 -9.97
N THR A 158 1.27 -12.13 -9.09
CA THR A 158 1.90 -12.75 -7.91
C THR A 158 2.87 -13.86 -8.30
N GLY A 159 2.58 -14.60 -9.39
CA GLY A 159 3.43 -15.65 -9.93
C GLY A 159 4.77 -15.11 -10.41
N TYR A 160 4.77 -13.98 -11.13
CA TYR A 160 6.00 -13.34 -11.58
C TYR A 160 6.95 -12.97 -10.44
N VAL A 161 6.43 -12.50 -9.29
CA VAL A 161 7.27 -12.21 -8.12
C VAL A 161 7.98 -13.46 -7.62
N SER A 162 7.28 -14.59 -7.58
CA SER A 162 7.85 -15.88 -7.14
C SER A 162 8.82 -16.46 -8.16
N GLU A 163 8.51 -16.36 -9.47
CA GLU A 163 9.40 -16.77 -10.56
C GLU A 163 10.73 -15.98 -10.56
N MET A 164 10.70 -14.71 -10.13
CA MET A 164 11.89 -13.89 -9.92
C MET A 164 12.65 -14.22 -8.62
N GLY A 165 12.15 -15.15 -7.79
CA GLY A 165 12.75 -15.50 -6.50
C GLY A 165 12.64 -14.39 -5.46
N GLN A 166 11.63 -13.52 -5.57
CA GLN A 166 11.46 -12.31 -4.74
C GLN A 166 10.30 -12.46 -3.74
N ASP A 167 10.06 -13.67 -3.22
CA ASP A 167 8.94 -13.96 -2.31
C ASP A 167 8.99 -13.12 -1.03
N GLN A 168 10.17 -12.67 -0.60
CA GLN A 168 10.38 -11.84 0.58
C GLN A 168 9.90 -10.38 0.42
N VAL A 169 9.48 -9.98 -0.79
CA VAL A 169 9.04 -8.60 -1.06
C VAL A 169 7.99 -8.15 -0.04
N ASP A 170 8.19 -6.94 0.50
CA ASP A 170 7.35 -6.35 1.54
C ASP A 170 7.12 -7.32 2.73
N MET A 171 8.15 -8.04 3.18
CA MET A 171 8.02 -9.01 4.28
C MET A 171 6.98 -10.10 3.97
N TYR A 172 7.16 -10.79 2.84
CA TYR A 172 6.27 -11.85 2.33
C TYR A 172 4.86 -11.36 2.01
N GLY A 173 4.76 -10.16 1.43
CA GLY A 173 3.51 -9.51 1.08
C GLY A 173 2.66 -10.29 0.07
N ILE A 174 3.28 -11.08 -0.82
CA ILE A 174 2.54 -11.95 -1.75
C ILE A 174 1.73 -13.01 -1.00
N ASN A 175 2.30 -13.63 0.04
CA ASN A 175 1.58 -14.56 0.89
C ASN A 175 0.41 -13.87 1.61
N ARG A 176 0.54 -12.61 2.03
CA ARG A 176 -0.61 -11.84 2.54
C ARG A 176 -1.72 -11.69 1.50
N VAL A 177 -1.37 -11.32 0.27
CA VAL A 177 -2.34 -11.14 -0.83
C VAL A 177 -3.08 -12.45 -1.11
N LEU A 178 -2.34 -13.54 -1.30
CA LEU A 178 -2.91 -14.86 -1.61
C LEU A 178 -3.71 -15.44 -0.43
N GLY A 179 -3.23 -15.24 0.80
CA GLY A 179 -3.95 -15.59 2.02
C GLY A 179 -5.28 -14.87 2.12
N ARG A 180 -5.32 -13.57 1.77
CA ARG A 180 -6.55 -12.78 1.80
C ARG A 180 -7.56 -13.23 0.77
N VAL A 181 -7.11 -13.48 -0.45
CA VAL A 181 -7.92 -14.06 -1.52
C VAL A 181 -8.50 -15.40 -1.08
N ALA A 182 -7.67 -16.30 -0.55
CA ALA A 182 -8.10 -17.61 -0.08
C ALA A 182 -9.11 -17.53 1.10
N PHE A 183 -8.97 -16.53 1.98
CA PHE A 183 -9.86 -16.32 3.11
C PHE A 183 -11.23 -15.75 2.70
N LYS A 184 -11.26 -14.88 1.68
CA LYS A 184 -12.48 -14.18 1.26
C LYS A 184 -13.31 -14.91 0.21
N LEU A 185 -12.70 -15.77 -0.59
CA LEU A 185 -13.42 -16.52 -1.60
C LEU A 185 -14.21 -17.69 -1.00
N PRO A 186 -15.43 -17.97 -1.49
CA PRO A 186 -16.18 -19.14 -1.05
C PRO A 186 -15.53 -20.43 -1.53
N PHE A 187 -15.81 -21.52 -0.81
CA PHE A 187 -15.42 -22.87 -1.25
C PHE A 187 -16.06 -23.19 -2.62
N PRO A 188 -15.35 -23.84 -3.57
CA PRO A 188 -14.00 -24.39 -3.45
C PRO A 188 -12.86 -23.44 -3.87
N MET A 189 -13.16 -22.18 -4.22
CA MET A 189 -12.16 -21.22 -4.69
C MET A 189 -11.26 -20.70 -3.56
N GLY A 190 -11.80 -20.63 -2.34
CA GLY A 190 -11.10 -20.28 -1.11
C GLY A 190 -11.39 -21.23 0.04
N SER A 191 -10.57 -21.17 1.08
CA SER A 191 -10.81 -21.85 2.37
C SER A 191 -9.92 -21.26 3.47
N ASN A 192 -10.40 -21.31 4.71
CA ASN A 192 -9.60 -20.89 5.88
C ASN A 192 -8.31 -21.72 6.02
N LYS A 193 -8.32 -23.00 5.65
CA LYS A 193 -7.13 -23.86 5.68
C LYS A 193 -6.07 -23.39 4.67
N LYS A 194 -6.46 -23.01 3.46
CA LYS A 194 -5.54 -22.47 2.45
C LYS A 194 -5.01 -21.10 2.88
N ALA A 195 -5.87 -20.25 3.42
CA ALA A 195 -5.46 -18.96 3.98
C ALA A 195 -4.47 -19.12 5.14
N LEU A 196 -4.71 -20.10 6.03
CA LEU A 196 -3.83 -20.39 7.15
C LEU A 196 -2.40 -20.70 6.71
N ALA A 197 -2.23 -21.55 5.69
CA ALA A 197 -0.90 -21.89 5.18
C ALA A 197 -0.13 -20.66 4.68
N TYR A 198 -0.78 -19.77 3.92
CA TYR A 198 -0.13 -18.55 3.45
C TYR A 198 0.22 -17.60 4.58
N TYR A 199 -0.70 -17.38 5.54
CA TYR A 199 -0.44 -16.44 6.63
C TYR A 199 0.57 -16.98 7.65
N GLU A 200 0.61 -18.30 7.87
CA GLU A 200 1.65 -18.94 8.67
C GLU A 200 3.02 -18.73 8.03
N GLU A 201 3.17 -19.00 6.73
CA GLU A 201 4.43 -18.76 6.04
C GLU A 201 4.84 -17.28 6.07
N ALA A 202 3.89 -16.36 5.82
CA ALA A 202 4.18 -14.94 5.90
C ALA A 202 4.65 -14.52 7.30
N PHE A 203 3.98 -15.01 8.35
CA PHE A 203 4.32 -14.69 9.74
C PHE A 203 5.69 -15.25 10.14
N ASP A 204 5.91 -16.55 9.93
CA ASP A 204 7.11 -17.26 10.38
C ASP A 204 8.38 -16.79 9.65
N ARG A 205 8.25 -16.42 8.37
CA ARG A 205 9.41 -15.98 7.58
C ARG A 205 9.75 -14.49 7.76
N SER A 206 8.87 -13.72 8.40
CA SER A 206 9.09 -12.29 8.64
C SER A 206 9.24 -11.92 10.11
N LEU A 207 9.66 -12.84 10.98
CA LEU A 207 9.86 -12.56 12.40
C LEU A 207 10.87 -11.43 12.62
N CYS A 208 10.63 -10.61 13.63
CA CYS A 208 11.63 -9.69 14.19
C CYS A 208 12.84 -10.47 14.71
N ASP A 209 13.97 -9.78 14.93
CA ASP A 209 15.21 -10.38 15.45
C ASP A 209 15.04 -11.04 16.83
N ASP A 210 14.05 -10.62 17.62
CA ASP A 210 13.71 -11.24 18.91
C ASP A 210 12.91 -12.54 18.76
N GLY A 211 12.45 -12.87 17.54
CA GLY A 211 11.81 -14.14 17.18
C GLY A 211 10.35 -14.28 17.61
N ASP A 212 9.76 -13.25 18.24
CA ASP A 212 8.46 -13.40 18.93
C ASP A 212 7.25 -13.05 18.04
N ILE A 213 7.44 -12.17 17.07
CA ILE A 213 6.36 -11.64 16.23
C ILE A 213 6.89 -11.28 14.84
N SER A 214 6.04 -11.38 13.81
CA SER A 214 6.33 -10.81 12.49
C SER A 214 6.62 -9.30 12.58
N ALA A 215 7.62 -8.80 11.85
CA ALA A 215 7.97 -7.39 11.65
C ALA A 215 6.94 -6.59 10.82
N HIS A 216 5.94 -7.29 10.25
CA HIS A 216 4.81 -6.69 9.56
C HIS A 216 3.50 -6.98 10.31
N GLY A 217 2.81 -5.94 10.81
CA GLY A 217 1.63 -6.14 11.65
C GLY A 217 0.45 -6.80 10.94
N LEU A 218 0.21 -6.56 9.63
CA LEU A 218 -0.80 -7.34 8.88
C LEU A 218 -0.54 -8.86 8.85
N ASN A 219 0.72 -9.33 8.88
CA ASN A 219 0.99 -10.77 8.99
C ASN A 219 0.44 -11.28 10.33
N VAL A 220 0.59 -10.51 11.41
CA VAL A 220 0.03 -10.84 12.73
C VAL A 220 -1.49 -10.85 12.70
N ILE A 221 -2.10 -9.76 12.24
CA ILE A 221 -3.56 -9.58 12.28
C ILE A 221 -4.26 -10.64 11.44
N PHE A 222 -3.80 -10.85 10.21
CA PHE A 222 -4.44 -11.82 9.33
C PHE A 222 -4.18 -13.26 9.75
N TYR A 223 -3.01 -13.57 10.30
CA TYR A 223 -2.74 -14.89 10.85
C TYR A 223 -3.63 -15.19 12.07
N ALA A 224 -3.76 -14.24 12.99
CA ALA A 224 -4.69 -14.36 14.11
C ALA A 224 -6.15 -14.52 13.64
N GLU A 225 -6.59 -13.73 12.64
CA GLU A 225 -7.96 -13.76 12.11
C GLU A 225 -8.29 -15.15 11.57
N VAL A 226 -7.38 -15.74 10.77
CA VAL A 226 -7.62 -17.06 10.20
C VAL A 226 -7.53 -18.17 11.25
N LEU A 227 -6.65 -18.07 12.25
CA LEU A 227 -6.57 -19.03 13.37
C LEU A 227 -7.91 -19.09 14.11
N ILE A 228 -8.50 -17.93 14.42
CA ILE A 228 -9.81 -17.84 15.08
C ILE A 228 -10.90 -18.45 14.19
N ALA A 229 -10.87 -18.15 12.89
CA ALA A 229 -11.86 -18.62 11.93
C ALA A 229 -11.78 -20.13 11.63
N VAL A 230 -10.58 -20.73 11.72
CA VAL A 230 -10.42 -22.20 11.71
C VAL A 230 -10.97 -22.79 13.01
N GLY A 231 -10.79 -22.09 14.14
CA GLY A 231 -11.34 -22.48 15.44
C GLY A 231 -10.53 -23.56 16.14
N GLY A 232 -11.07 -24.06 17.26
CA GLY A 232 -10.34 -24.94 18.19
C GLY A 232 -9.53 -24.16 19.23
N GLU A 233 -9.38 -24.75 20.41
CA GLU A 233 -8.76 -24.07 21.56
C GLU A 233 -7.27 -23.76 21.33
N GLU A 234 -6.54 -24.65 20.64
CA GLU A 234 -5.13 -24.43 20.30
C GLU A 234 -4.94 -23.22 19.38
N ASN A 235 -5.73 -23.12 18.30
CA ASN A 235 -5.64 -21.99 17.38
C ASN A 235 -6.05 -20.67 18.05
N LYS A 236 -7.09 -20.67 18.88
CA LYS A 236 -7.48 -19.50 19.66
C LYS A 236 -6.41 -19.08 20.66
N ALA A 237 -5.76 -20.04 21.33
CA ALA A 237 -4.66 -19.77 22.25
C ALA A 237 -3.46 -19.18 21.50
N LYS A 238 -3.08 -19.74 20.34
CA LYS A 238 -2.03 -19.20 19.48
C LYS A 238 -2.36 -17.77 19.02
N ALA A 239 -3.59 -17.53 18.55
CA ALA A 239 -4.06 -16.20 18.16
C ALA A 239 -3.97 -15.21 19.34
N ARG A 240 -4.41 -15.58 20.54
CA ARG A 240 -4.31 -14.73 21.73
C ARG A 240 -2.86 -14.39 22.07
N SER A 241 -1.95 -15.38 21.97
CA SER A 241 -0.53 -15.20 22.24
C SER A 241 0.10 -14.17 21.30
N ILE A 242 -0.05 -14.35 19.98
CA ILE A 242 0.56 -13.44 18.99
C ILE A 242 -0.06 -12.04 19.05
N LEU A 243 -1.37 -11.92 19.30
CA LEU A 243 -2.02 -10.62 19.43
C LEU A 243 -1.53 -9.86 20.67
N ASN A 244 -1.37 -10.53 21.82
CA ASN A 244 -0.82 -9.91 23.01
C ASN A 244 0.63 -9.44 22.80
N ALA A 245 1.47 -10.29 22.20
CA ALA A 245 2.85 -9.93 21.87
C ALA A 245 2.92 -8.70 20.94
N PHE A 246 2.05 -8.64 19.93
CA PHE A 246 1.99 -7.50 19.02
C PHE A 246 1.46 -6.22 19.69
N VAL A 247 0.44 -6.31 20.56
CA VAL A 247 -0.05 -5.15 21.33
C VAL A 247 1.06 -4.57 22.21
N SER A 248 1.92 -5.42 22.78
CA SER A 248 3.08 -4.96 23.56
C SER A 248 4.09 -4.15 22.74
N LYS A 249 4.19 -4.37 21.41
CA LYS A 249 5.03 -3.54 20.54
C LYS A 249 4.55 -2.08 20.45
N GLY A 250 3.27 -1.83 20.73
CA GLY A 250 2.68 -0.48 20.78
C GLY A 250 2.67 0.16 22.16
N ALA A 251 3.45 -0.34 23.12
CA ALA A 251 3.49 0.21 24.48
C ALA A 251 4.10 1.62 24.55
N SER A 252 4.95 1.99 23.59
CA SER A 252 5.58 3.31 23.49
C SER A 252 5.93 3.63 22.04
N MET A 253 6.22 4.92 21.76
CA MET A 253 6.71 5.34 20.44
C MET A 253 8.08 4.71 20.13
N ASP A 254 8.98 4.64 21.10
CA ASP A 254 10.29 4.01 20.92
C ASP A 254 10.17 2.54 20.52
N SER A 255 9.21 1.82 21.13
CA SER A 255 8.93 0.41 20.77
C SER A 255 8.35 0.29 19.36
N LEU A 256 7.50 1.22 18.92
CA LEU A 256 6.97 1.25 17.56
C LEU A 256 8.06 1.56 16.53
N MET A 257 8.93 2.52 16.83
CA MET A 257 10.07 2.88 15.98
C MET A 257 11.06 1.73 15.86
N ALA A 258 11.32 1.00 16.95
CA ALA A 258 12.16 -0.19 16.93
C ALA A 258 11.51 -1.37 16.17
N TYR A 259 10.18 -1.42 16.12
CA TYR A 259 9.44 -2.48 15.44
C TYR A 259 9.35 -2.26 13.93
N ASN A 260 8.83 -1.11 13.49
CA ASN A 260 8.72 -0.77 12.06
C ASN A 260 8.52 0.75 11.88
N PRO A 261 9.59 1.54 11.66
CA PRO A 261 9.51 3.00 11.61
C PRO A 261 8.78 3.51 10.36
N ASP A 262 8.80 2.74 9.27
CA ASP A 262 8.19 3.15 8.00
C ASP A 262 6.67 2.96 7.99
N ARG A 263 6.11 2.21 8.94
CA ARG A 263 4.69 1.81 8.98
C ARG A 263 4.00 2.21 10.28
N ILE A 264 4.41 3.30 10.93
CA ILE A 264 3.84 3.70 12.23
C ILE A 264 2.32 3.92 12.17
N PRO A 265 1.76 4.68 11.20
CA PRO A 265 0.31 4.88 11.13
C PRO A 265 -0.47 3.56 10.97
N GLU A 266 0.01 2.67 10.11
CA GLU A 266 -0.56 1.33 9.88
C GLU A 266 -0.46 0.47 11.12
N THR A 267 0.72 0.40 11.75
CA THR A 267 0.97 -0.40 12.94
C THR A 267 0.09 0.04 14.10
N LEU A 268 -0.11 1.35 14.30
CA LEU A 268 -1.01 1.87 15.33
C LEU A 268 -2.46 1.39 15.12
N LYS A 269 -2.94 1.45 13.87
CA LYS A 269 -4.28 0.98 13.50
C LYS A 269 -4.40 -0.54 13.65
N GLU A 270 -3.38 -1.29 13.24
CA GLU A 270 -3.30 -2.75 13.38
C GLU A 270 -3.30 -3.17 14.86
N ILE A 271 -2.63 -2.43 15.75
CA ILE A 271 -2.66 -2.68 17.19
C ILE A 271 -4.05 -2.43 17.80
N GLU A 272 -4.77 -1.42 17.31
CA GLU A 272 -6.17 -1.22 17.69
C GLU A 272 -7.04 -2.42 17.25
N ASP A 273 -6.83 -2.92 16.03
CA ASP A 273 -7.51 -4.12 15.53
C ASP A 273 -7.19 -5.35 16.39
N ALA A 274 -5.92 -5.54 16.77
CA ALA A 274 -5.50 -6.61 17.68
C ALA A 274 -6.21 -6.54 19.03
N LYS A 275 -6.27 -5.35 19.65
CA LYS A 275 -7.00 -5.13 20.92
C LYS A 275 -8.49 -5.45 20.77
N ASN A 276 -9.09 -5.14 19.63
CA ASN A 276 -10.50 -5.44 19.37
C ASN A 276 -10.73 -6.94 19.15
N MET A 277 -9.83 -7.64 18.46
CA MET A 277 -9.90 -9.09 18.30
C MET A 277 -9.77 -9.81 19.63
N LEU A 278 -8.82 -9.41 20.50
CA LEU A 278 -8.62 -10.01 21.83
C LEU A 278 -9.87 -9.99 22.72
N LYS A 279 -10.77 -9.02 22.55
CA LYS A 279 -12.04 -8.94 23.29
C LYS A 279 -13.04 -10.03 22.89
N ASN A 280 -12.86 -10.62 21.70
CA ASN A 280 -13.82 -11.53 21.06
C ASN A 280 -13.32 -12.98 20.96
N ILE A 281 -12.13 -13.28 21.51
CA ILE A 281 -11.51 -14.61 21.51
C ILE A 281 -11.59 -15.21 22.91
#